data_AF-E4ZIS1-F1
#
_entry.id   AF-E4ZIS1-F1
#
_cell.length_a   1.000
_cell.length_b   1.000
_cell.length_c   1.000
_cell.angle_alpha   90.00
_cell.angle_beta   90.00
_cell.angle_gamma   90.00
#
_symmetry.space_group_name_H-M   'P 1'
#
loop_
_entity.id
_entity.type
_entity.pdbx_description
1 polymer ?
#
loop_
_entity_poly.entity_id
_entity_poly.type
_entity_poly.pdbx_seq_one_letter_code
_entity_poly.pdbx_strand_id
1 'polypeptide(L)'
;MEMDVVEYSRRDLPTSPLLRLPLEIRFMIYEYLLLPSPTPWTGSGISIGNLVPDFHTYYSEDTNNDPFTLSVRTIDPWLGVQGSRAWRRRSMYHIRSGPFLASSTPTTYRVLLSPYTAHLRYTVPSLLALNQQIHAEASKILYATYNFSFHTSIEAAIPFLNDLTPIARSHIRHLSFTKKALPYTQEVDGAEWARLCDYIASHHAAASHAFTNPTPFTSPMPSGQHDSALGFQLHTLDLNIIAGKPDFGWHEDTAPVTASDFPALMRMRKECGDGRPSGVDLEWVQQLMRIRGLRAMTVKALVEHCARPVSEEMGFWVAFSRSVEEGGFGEWVAGVMVG
;
A
#
# COMPACT_ATOMS: atom_id res chain seq x y z
N MET A 1 43.69 -7.03 -49.69
CA MET A 1 42.31 -6.50 -49.60
C MET A 1 42.02 -6.40 -48.11
N GLU A 2 42.52 -5.31 -47.52
CA GLU A 2 42.41 -5.00 -46.11
C GLU A 2 40.99 -4.49 -45.89
N MET A 3 40.18 -5.21 -45.12
CA MET A 3 38.86 -4.73 -44.70
C MET A 3 39.08 -3.75 -43.56
N ASP A 4 39.00 -2.47 -43.87
CA ASP A 4 38.85 -1.41 -42.87
C ASP A 4 37.60 -1.71 -42.02
N VAL A 5 37.84 -2.14 -40.79
CA VAL A 5 36.82 -2.21 -39.75
C VAL A 5 36.53 -0.76 -39.38
N VAL A 6 35.48 -0.19 -39.96
CA VAL A 6 34.96 1.13 -39.60
C VAL A 6 34.49 1.04 -38.14
N GLU A 7 35.34 1.56 -37.26
CA GLU A 7 35.04 1.76 -35.85
C GLU A 7 33.98 2.86 -35.75
N TYR A 8 32.70 2.46 -35.78
CA TYR A 8 31.58 3.37 -35.58
C TYR A 8 31.66 3.96 -34.17
N SER A 9 32.20 5.18 -34.09
CA SER A 9 32.21 6.00 -32.89
C SER A 9 30.80 6.04 -32.29
N ARG A 10 30.63 5.49 -31.08
CA ARG A 10 29.39 5.53 -30.29
C ARG A 10 28.89 6.95 -29.95
N ARG A 11 29.52 8.00 -30.46
CA ARG A 11 29.29 9.40 -30.09
C ARG A 11 28.20 10.12 -30.89
N ASP A 12 27.69 9.53 -31.98
CA ASP A 12 26.76 10.22 -32.90
C ASP A 12 25.36 9.61 -32.98
N LEU A 13 24.92 8.86 -31.96
CA LEU A 13 23.52 8.49 -31.87
C LEU A 13 22.70 9.75 -31.56
N PRO A 14 21.71 10.14 -32.38
CA PRO A 14 20.91 11.31 -32.12
C PRO A 14 20.23 11.16 -30.76
N THR A 15 20.54 12.06 -29.83
CA THR A 15 19.85 12.18 -28.55
C THR A 15 18.35 12.25 -28.82
N SER A 16 17.57 11.42 -28.12
CA SER A 16 16.12 11.35 -28.26
C SER A 16 15.51 12.76 -28.34
N PRO A 17 14.61 13.05 -29.30
CA PRO A 17 13.99 14.37 -29.43
C PRO A 17 13.36 14.86 -28.13
N LEU A 18 12.79 13.95 -27.34
CA LEU A 18 12.23 14.26 -26.03
C LEU A 18 13.30 14.75 -25.05
N LEU A 19 14.50 14.16 -25.07
CA LEU A 19 15.61 14.53 -24.18
C LEU A 19 16.32 15.83 -24.59
N ARG A 20 16.04 16.36 -25.79
CA ARG A 20 16.54 17.67 -26.22
C ARG A 20 15.70 18.83 -25.67
N LEU A 21 14.49 18.54 -25.20
CA LEU A 21 13.62 19.56 -24.62
C LEU A 21 14.13 19.98 -23.23
N PRO A 22 13.93 21.24 -22.83
CA PRO A 22 14.15 21.68 -21.45
C PRO A 22 13.40 20.80 -20.45
N LEU A 23 13.95 20.67 -19.24
CA LEU A 23 13.40 19.81 -18.18
C LEU A 23 11.94 20.16 -17.87
N GLU A 24 11.62 21.44 -17.87
CA GLU A 24 10.30 21.99 -17.57
C GLU A 24 9.26 21.47 -18.58
N ILE A 25 9.60 21.49 -19.88
CA ILE A 25 8.72 21.01 -20.93
C ILE A 25 8.53 19.50 -20.83
N ARG A 26 9.58 18.75 -20.48
CA ARG A 26 9.47 17.30 -20.26
C ARG A 26 8.56 16.98 -19.09
N PHE A 27 8.62 17.74 -17.99
CA PHE A 27 7.69 17.59 -16.88
C PHE A 27 6.25 17.90 -17.28
N MET A 28 5.99 18.96 -18.05
CA MET A 28 4.63 19.22 -18.58
C MET A 28 4.11 18.05 -19.43
N ILE A 29 4.98 17.45 -20.26
CA ILE A 29 4.63 16.26 -21.07
C ILE A 29 4.32 15.07 -20.16
N TYR A 30 5.15 14.81 -19.16
CA TYR A 30 4.91 13.70 -18.22
C TYR A 30 3.65 13.91 -17.40
N GLU A 31 3.37 15.13 -16.95
CA GLU A 31 2.12 15.47 -16.26
C GLU A 31 0.91 15.15 -17.15
N TYR A 32 0.93 15.60 -18.40
CA TYR A 32 -0.17 15.31 -19.33
C TYR A 32 -0.35 13.80 -19.62
N LEU A 33 0.75 13.03 -19.62
CA LEU A 33 0.73 11.60 -19.94
C LEU A 33 0.44 10.70 -18.73
N LEU A 34 0.76 11.15 -17.51
CA LEU A 34 0.74 10.32 -16.31
C LEU A 34 -0.28 10.77 -15.27
N LEU A 35 -0.73 12.02 -15.28
CA LEU A 35 -1.75 12.47 -14.33
C LEU A 35 -3.16 12.03 -14.76
N PRO A 36 -4.13 12.01 -13.83
CA PRO A 36 -5.47 11.56 -14.13
C PRO A 36 -6.08 12.41 -15.26
N SER A 37 -6.74 11.74 -16.20
CA SER A 37 -7.49 12.42 -17.25
C SER A 37 -8.64 13.21 -16.62
N PRO A 38 -8.91 14.46 -17.04
CA PRO A 38 -10.08 15.20 -16.56
C PRO A 38 -11.39 14.59 -17.07
N THR A 39 -11.33 13.79 -18.14
CA THR A 39 -12.48 13.09 -18.71
C THR A 39 -12.41 11.60 -18.38
N PRO A 40 -13.39 11.04 -17.65
CA PRO A 40 -13.41 9.62 -17.33
C PRO A 40 -13.67 8.79 -18.58
N TRP A 41 -12.88 7.75 -18.78
CA TRP A 41 -13.08 6.78 -19.86
C TRP A 41 -14.04 5.69 -19.39
N THR A 42 -15.14 5.49 -20.10
CA THR A 42 -16.15 4.44 -19.85
C THR A 42 -15.76 3.09 -20.46
N GLY A 43 -14.50 2.90 -20.82
CA GLY A 43 -14.04 1.69 -21.53
C GLY A 43 -14.11 0.43 -20.68
N SER A 44 -14.52 -0.69 -21.28
CA SER A 44 -14.74 -2.01 -20.65
C SER A 44 -13.51 -2.69 -20.02
N GLY A 45 -12.38 -1.98 -19.86
CA GLY A 45 -11.11 -2.51 -19.36
C GLY A 45 -10.88 -2.36 -17.86
N ILE A 46 -11.90 -1.89 -17.12
CA ILE A 46 -11.82 -1.51 -15.71
C ILE A 46 -12.21 -2.67 -14.78
N SER A 47 -13.11 -3.56 -15.21
CA SER A 47 -13.54 -4.74 -14.45
C SER A 47 -12.77 -5.99 -14.88
N ILE A 48 -12.29 -6.79 -13.92
CA ILE A 48 -11.41 -7.93 -14.14
C ILE A 48 -11.98 -9.19 -13.49
N GLY A 49 -12.27 -10.22 -14.29
CA GLY A 49 -12.82 -11.50 -13.84
C GLY A 49 -11.86 -12.44 -13.11
N ASN A 50 -10.59 -12.05 -12.89
CA ASN A 50 -9.56 -12.89 -12.24
C ASN A 50 -9.13 -12.34 -10.89
N LEU A 51 -9.86 -11.36 -10.37
CA LEU A 51 -9.72 -10.95 -8.99
C LEU A 51 -10.01 -12.17 -8.15
N VAL A 52 -9.06 -12.53 -7.28
CA VAL A 52 -9.36 -13.54 -6.27
C VAL A 52 -10.45 -12.93 -5.41
N PRO A 53 -11.58 -13.64 -5.17
CA PRO A 53 -12.64 -13.11 -4.34
C PRO A 53 -12.05 -12.67 -3.01
N ASP A 54 -12.28 -11.41 -2.66
CA ASP A 54 -12.04 -10.98 -1.30
C ASP A 54 -13.16 -11.59 -0.45
N PHE A 55 -12.91 -12.79 0.09
CA PHE A 55 -13.87 -13.50 0.93
C PHE A 55 -14.22 -12.73 2.22
N HIS A 56 -13.66 -11.53 2.42
CA HIS A 56 -13.67 -10.83 3.69
C HIS A 56 -14.24 -9.41 3.65
N THR A 57 -14.74 -8.90 2.52
CA THR A 57 -15.38 -7.57 2.46
C THR A 57 -16.66 -7.54 1.63
N TYR A 58 -17.74 -7.00 2.22
CA TYR A 58 -18.92 -6.57 1.46
C TYR A 58 -18.71 -5.21 0.76
N TYR A 59 -17.67 -4.46 1.15
CA TYR A 59 -17.35 -3.10 0.69
C TYR A 59 -15.98 -2.96 -0.03
N SER A 60 -15.55 -3.96 -0.82
CA SER A 60 -14.55 -3.66 -1.86
C SER A 60 -15.30 -3.24 -3.11
N GLU A 61 -15.49 -1.93 -3.32
CA GLU A 61 -15.75 -1.47 -4.68
C GLU A 61 -14.52 -1.86 -5.51
N ASP A 62 -14.65 -2.93 -6.30
CA ASP A 62 -13.62 -3.36 -7.26
C ASP A 62 -13.34 -2.25 -8.29
N THR A 63 -14.26 -1.29 -8.39
CA THR A 63 -14.15 -0.05 -9.17
C THR A 63 -13.73 1.10 -8.27
N ASN A 64 -12.45 1.41 -8.26
CA ASN A 64 -11.98 2.66 -7.70
C ASN A 64 -12.36 3.82 -8.64
N ASN A 65 -13.12 4.78 -8.10
CA ASN A 65 -13.59 5.96 -8.84
C ASN A 65 -12.75 7.22 -8.54
N ASP A 66 -11.75 7.15 -7.67
CA ASP A 66 -10.88 8.28 -7.37
C ASP A 66 -9.85 8.48 -8.50
N PRO A 67 -9.70 9.70 -9.05
CA PRO A 67 -8.67 10.00 -10.03
C PRO A 67 -7.25 9.73 -9.52
N PHE A 68 -6.95 9.94 -8.25
CA PHE A 68 -5.57 9.88 -7.72
C PHE A 68 -5.24 8.60 -6.95
N THR A 69 -6.15 7.62 -6.89
CA THR A 69 -5.88 6.34 -6.24
C THR A 69 -5.69 5.24 -7.27
N LEU A 70 -4.64 4.45 -7.09
CA LEU A 70 -4.35 3.23 -7.86
C LEU A 70 -4.54 2.02 -6.94
N SER A 71 -5.52 1.19 -7.26
CA SER A 71 -5.89 0.06 -6.39
C SER A 71 -5.06 -1.16 -6.72
N VAL A 72 -4.28 -1.67 -5.78
CA VAL A 72 -3.54 -2.92 -5.94
C VAL A 72 -4.41 -4.07 -5.44
N ARG A 73 -4.56 -5.12 -6.25
CA ARG A 73 -5.36 -6.31 -5.93
C ARG A 73 -4.62 -7.60 -6.18
N THR A 74 -4.97 -8.60 -5.39
CA THR A 74 -4.55 -9.98 -5.60
C THR A 74 -5.33 -10.61 -6.75
N ILE A 75 -4.60 -11.24 -7.66
CA ILE A 75 -5.16 -11.95 -8.79
C ILE A 75 -4.54 -13.33 -8.93
N ASP A 76 -5.32 -14.25 -9.47
CA ASP A 76 -4.82 -15.56 -9.87
C ASP A 76 -4.03 -15.42 -11.18
N PRO A 77 -2.71 -15.76 -11.19
CA PRO A 77 -1.87 -15.70 -12.39
C PRO A 77 -2.35 -16.59 -13.53
N TRP A 78 -3.13 -17.62 -13.24
CA TRP A 78 -3.54 -18.65 -14.19
C TRP A 78 -4.94 -18.43 -14.76
N LEU A 79 -5.79 -17.63 -14.11
CA LEU A 79 -7.18 -17.42 -14.54
C LEU A 79 -7.37 -16.31 -15.58
N GLY A 80 -6.33 -15.85 -16.32
CA GLY A 80 -6.43 -14.67 -17.19
C GLY A 80 -6.02 -14.78 -18.65
N VAL A 81 -6.62 -13.89 -19.47
CA VAL A 81 -6.31 -13.66 -20.90
C VAL A 81 -4.89 -13.10 -21.11
N GLN A 82 -4.24 -12.62 -20.04
CA GLN A 82 -2.86 -12.15 -20.10
C GLN A 82 -1.94 -13.36 -20.19
N GLY A 83 -1.32 -13.59 -21.36
CA GLY A 83 -0.43 -14.72 -21.57
C GLY A 83 0.73 -14.77 -20.56
N SER A 84 1.26 -15.98 -20.34
CA SER A 84 2.32 -16.33 -19.37
C SER A 84 3.60 -15.49 -19.40
N ARG A 85 3.77 -14.58 -20.37
CA ARG A 85 4.91 -13.66 -20.49
C ARG A 85 4.75 -12.35 -19.71
N ALA A 86 3.54 -11.83 -19.53
CA ALA A 86 3.32 -10.55 -18.85
C ALA A 86 3.53 -10.63 -17.32
N TRP A 87 3.30 -11.81 -16.75
CA TRP A 87 3.38 -12.07 -15.32
C TRP A 87 4.78 -12.34 -14.80
N ARG A 88 5.71 -12.81 -15.65
CA ARG A 88 7.06 -13.23 -15.27
C ARG A 88 7.94 -12.11 -14.68
N ARG A 89 7.48 -10.86 -14.72
CA ARG A 89 8.17 -9.71 -14.11
C ARG A 89 7.63 -9.34 -12.74
N ARG A 90 6.52 -9.93 -12.29
CA ARG A 90 5.95 -9.68 -10.97
C ARG A 90 6.25 -10.82 -10.02
N SER A 91 6.62 -10.47 -8.80
CA SER A 91 6.82 -11.40 -7.71
C SER A 91 5.51 -12.12 -7.41
N MET A 92 5.64 -13.43 -7.23
CA MET A 92 4.57 -14.32 -6.81
C MET A 92 4.59 -14.41 -5.29
N TYR A 93 3.41 -14.35 -4.67
CA TYR A 93 3.22 -14.58 -3.25
C TYR A 93 2.10 -15.60 -3.05
N HIS A 94 1.94 -16.06 -1.83
CA HIS A 94 0.92 -17.04 -1.51
C HIS A 94 -0.09 -16.41 -0.57
N ILE A 95 -1.37 -16.65 -0.85
CA ILE A 95 -2.46 -16.31 0.06
C ILE A 95 -3.08 -17.59 0.57
N ARG A 96 -3.67 -17.53 1.76
CA ARG A 96 -4.50 -18.63 2.25
C ARG A 96 -5.88 -18.52 1.62
N SER A 97 -6.39 -19.63 1.14
CA SER A 97 -7.65 -19.71 0.41
C SER A 97 -8.39 -21.02 0.73
N GLY A 98 -9.61 -21.15 0.20
CA GLY A 98 -10.42 -22.34 0.36
C GLY A 98 -11.16 -22.44 1.71
N PRO A 99 -11.96 -23.49 1.91
CA PRO A 99 -12.71 -23.69 3.15
C PRO A 99 -11.78 -23.70 4.36
N PHE A 100 -12.13 -22.91 5.38
CA PHE A 100 -11.33 -22.75 6.61
C PHE A 100 -9.88 -22.27 6.38
N LEU A 101 -9.58 -21.68 5.22
CA LEU A 101 -8.25 -21.15 4.89
C LEU A 101 -7.14 -22.22 4.96
N ALA A 102 -7.50 -23.47 4.68
CA ALA A 102 -6.61 -24.62 4.78
C ALA A 102 -5.68 -24.80 3.56
N SER A 103 -5.95 -24.12 2.44
CA SER A 103 -5.11 -24.19 1.24
C SER A 103 -4.31 -22.91 1.04
N SER A 104 -3.19 -23.04 0.34
CA SER A 104 -2.36 -21.92 -0.07
C SER A 104 -2.38 -21.84 -1.58
N THR A 105 -2.80 -20.69 -2.12
CA THR A 105 -2.85 -20.47 -3.58
C THR A 105 -1.75 -19.49 -4.01
N PRO A 106 -0.98 -19.84 -5.05
CA PRO A 106 -0.02 -18.92 -5.63
C PRO A 106 -0.77 -17.79 -6.33
N THR A 107 -0.48 -16.56 -5.94
CA THR A 107 -1.09 -15.36 -6.46
C THR A 107 -0.04 -14.32 -6.79
N THR A 108 -0.47 -13.26 -7.47
CA THR A 108 0.36 -12.08 -7.68
C THR A 108 -0.53 -10.86 -7.74
N TYR A 109 0.05 -9.68 -7.83
CA TYR A 109 -0.68 -8.44 -7.75
C TYR A 109 -0.95 -7.85 -9.13
N ARG A 110 -1.96 -6.99 -9.17
CA ARG A 110 -2.23 -6.10 -10.29
C ARG A 110 -2.76 -4.76 -9.81
N VAL A 111 -2.30 -3.72 -10.48
CA VAL A 111 -2.84 -2.38 -10.32
C VAL A 111 -4.11 -2.28 -11.18
N LEU A 112 -5.24 -2.09 -10.52
CA LEU A 112 -6.51 -1.70 -11.11
C LEU A 112 -6.49 -0.19 -11.38
N LEU A 113 -7.03 0.17 -12.54
CA LEU A 113 -7.08 1.54 -13.01
C LEU A 113 -8.52 2.04 -12.90
N SER A 114 -8.67 3.28 -12.48
CA SER A 114 -9.94 4.01 -12.49
C SER A 114 -10.27 4.51 -13.91
N PRO A 115 -11.53 4.92 -14.19
CA PRO A 115 -11.89 5.59 -15.45
C PRO A 115 -10.97 6.75 -15.82
N TYR A 116 -10.41 7.45 -14.83
CA TYR A 116 -9.52 8.59 -15.01
C TYR A 116 -8.07 8.18 -15.35
N THR A 117 -7.66 6.97 -14.97
CA THR A 117 -6.28 6.47 -15.09
C THR A 117 -6.13 5.36 -16.13
N ALA A 118 -7.20 5.03 -16.87
CA ALA A 118 -7.21 3.96 -17.88
C ALA A 118 -6.09 4.09 -18.93
N HIS A 119 -5.69 5.32 -19.28
CA HIS A 119 -4.61 5.61 -20.22
C HIS A 119 -3.24 5.06 -19.74
N LEU A 120 -3.01 4.98 -18.43
CA LEU A 120 -1.77 4.47 -17.83
C LEU A 120 -1.46 3.03 -18.25
N ARG A 121 -2.48 2.24 -18.60
CA ARG A 121 -2.34 0.87 -19.11
C ARG A 121 -1.37 0.80 -20.29
N TYR A 122 -1.38 1.82 -21.15
CA TYR A 122 -0.54 1.89 -22.35
C TYR A 122 0.64 2.84 -22.13
N THR A 123 0.45 3.95 -21.43
CA THR A 123 1.52 4.94 -21.19
C THR A 123 2.65 4.37 -20.34
N VAL A 124 2.35 3.68 -19.24
CA VAL A 124 3.39 3.24 -18.29
C VAL A 124 4.36 2.23 -18.94
N PRO A 125 3.90 1.15 -19.61
CA PRO A 125 4.82 0.21 -20.26
C PRO A 125 5.57 0.82 -21.45
N SER A 126 4.97 1.78 -22.15
CA SER A 126 5.58 2.40 -23.33
C SER A 126 6.57 3.51 -22.99
N LEU A 127 6.35 4.27 -21.90
CA LEU A 127 7.17 5.40 -21.50
C LEU A 127 8.35 4.98 -20.61
N LEU A 128 8.07 4.21 -19.54
CA LEU A 128 9.08 3.88 -18.53
C LEU A 128 10.16 2.92 -19.06
N ALA A 129 9.90 2.22 -20.16
CA ALA A 129 10.85 1.28 -20.76
C ALA A 129 11.83 1.93 -21.76
N LEU A 130 11.65 3.20 -22.14
CA LEU A 130 12.41 3.81 -23.24
C LEU A 130 13.85 4.15 -22.86
N ASN A 131 14.04 4.77 -21.69
CA ASN A 131 15.32 5.35 -21.29
C ASN A 131 15.39 5.52 -19.77
N GLN A 132 16.58 5.37 -19.19
CA GLN A 132 16.79 5.50 -17.74
C GLN A 132 16.50 6.91 -17.20
N GLN A 133 16.84 7.96 -17.96
CA GLN A 133 16.55 9.34 -17.59
C GLN A 133 15.05 9.61 -17.62
N ILE A 134 14.36 9.20 -18.70
CA ILE A 134 12.89 9.30 -18.80
C ILE A 134 12.25 8.52 -17.65
N HIS A 135 12.74 7.31 -17.37
CA HIS A 135 12.25 6.50 -16.26
C HIS A 135 12.40 7.24 -14.93
N ALA A 136 13.57 7.80 -14.62
CA ALA A 136 13.80 8.52 -13.36
C ALA A 136 12.87 9.75 -13.23
N GLU A 137 12.74 10.55 -14.28
CA GLU A 137 11.89 11.75 -14.28
C GLU A 137 10.39 11.41 -14.20
N ALA A 138 9.92 10.47 -15.02
CA ALA A 138 8.53 10.04 -15.09
C ALA A 138 8.08 9.24 -13.86
N SER A 139 8.95 8.37 -13.32
CA SER A 139 8.65 7.59 -12.11
C SER A 139 8.44 8.49 -10.89
N LYS A 140 9.17 9.63 -10.81
CA LYS A 140 8.92 10.63 -9.76
C LYS A 140 7.48 11.14 -9.82
N ILE A 141 7.00 11.54 -11.00
CA ILE A 141 5.64 12.08 -11.15
C ILE A 141 4.60 10.99 -10.86
N LEU A 142 4.78 9.78 -11.39
CA LEU A 142 3.84 8.67 -11.18
C LEU A 142 3.77 8.26 -9.70
N TYR A 143 4.89 7.86 -9.09
CA TYR A 143 4.85 7.26 -7.75
C TYR A 143 4.71 8.28 -6.62
N ALA A 144 5.03 9.56 -6.85
CA ALA A 144 4.84 10.60 -5.84
C ALA A 144 3.43 11.20 -5.85
N THR A 145 2.68 11.08 -6.94
CA THR A 145 1.35 11.71 -7.06
C THR A 145 0.21 10.78 -6.67
N TYR A 146 0.30 9.50 -7.04
CA TYR A 146 -0.78 8.54 -6.80
C TYR A 146 -0.73 7.93 -5.40
N ASN A 147 -1.91 7.70 -4.82
CA ASN A 147 -2.11 6.88 -3.64
C ASN A 147 -2.24 5.40 -4.03
N PHE A 148 -1.39 4.55 -3.49
CA PHE A 148 -1.48 3.10 -3.73
C PHE A 148 -2.33 2.44 -2.66
N SER A 149 -3.54 2.02 -3.04
CA SER A 149 -4.50 1.39 -2.12
C SER A 149 -4.48 -0.12 -2.24
N PHE A 150 -4.02 -0.81 -1.20
CA PHE A 150 -3.97 -2.27 -1.13
C PHE A 150 -5.25 -2.88 -0.57
N HIS A 151 -6.11 -2.06 0.03
CA HIS A 151 -7.29 -2.53 0.76
C HIS A 151 -6.88 -3.65 1.75
N THR A 152 -7.56 -4.79 1.70
CA THR A 152 -7.29 -6.00 2.50
C THR A 152 -6.16 -6.87 1.93
N SER A 153 -5.71 -6.63 0.70
CA SER A 153 -4.66 -7.42 0.01
C SER A 153 -3.26 -7.05 0.50
N ILE A 154 -3.00 -7.17 1.80
CA ILE A 154 -1.76 -6.71 2.42
C ILE A 154 -0.54 -7.52 1.97
N GLU A 155 -0.74 -8.78 1.58
CA GLU A 155 0.32 -9.68 1.09
C GLU A 155 0.91 -9.20 -0.23
N ALA A 156 0.14 -8.41 -0.99
CA ALA A 156 0.58 -7.80 -2.24
C ALA A 156 1.55 -6.64 -2.04
N ALA A 157 1.58 -6.01 -0.85
CA ALA A 157 2.30 -4.77 -0.62
C ALA A 157 3.81 -4.92 -0.73
N ILE A 158 4.40 -5.87 0.00
CA ILE A 158 5.86 -6.10 -0.05
C ILE A 158 6.33 -6.56 -1.44
N PRO A 159 5.69 -7.55 -2.09
CA PRO A 159 6.00 -7.92 -3.48
C PRO A 159 5.92 -6.74 -4.44
N PHE A 160 4.86 -5.93 -4.35
CA PHE A 160 4.71 -4.73 -5.18
C PHE A 160 5.87 -3.76 -4.98
N LEU A 161 6.22 -3.44 -3.73
CA LEU A 161 7.28 -2.48 -3.41
C LEU A 161 8.66 -2.98 -3.84
N ASN A 162 8.92 -4.29 -3.74
CA ASN A 162 10.19 -4.89 -4.15
C ASN A 162 10.36 -5.02 -5.67
N ASP A 163 9.27 -5.14 -6.42
CA ASP A 163 9.31 -5.20 -7.88
C ASP A 163 9.57 -3.84 -8.53
N LEU A 164 9.46 -2.75 -7.76
CA LEU A 164 9.81 -1.40 -8.21
C LEU A 164 11.33 -1.23 -8.22
N THR A 165 11.81 -0.47 -9.20
CA THR A 165 13.22 -0.02 -9.17
C THR A 165 13.47 0.82 -7.90
N PRO A 166 14.71 0.82 -7.35
CA PRO A 166 15.02 1.61 -6.15
C PRO A 166 14.66 3.10 -6.29
N ILE A 167 14.82 3.68 -7.48
CA ILE A 167 14.45 5.07 -7.78
C ILE A 167 12.92 5.25 -7.71
N ALA A 168 12.16 4.39 -8.40
CA ALA A 168 10.69 4.45 -8.37
C ALA A 168 10.13 4.27 -6.95
N ARG A 169 10.66 3.29 -6.21
CA ARG A 169 10.28 3.04 -4.81
C ARG A 169 10.55 4.27 -3.94
N SER A 170 11.69 4.94 -4.13
CA SER A 170 12.07 6.15 -3.38
C SER A 170 11.11 7.32 -3.55
N HIS A 171 10.24 7.28 -4.57
CA HIS A 171 9.24 8.31 -4.86
C HIS A 171 7.86 8.01 -4.28
N ILE A 172 7.62 6.84 -3.69
CA ILE A 172 6.33 6.53 -3.05
C ILE A 172 6.09 7.46 -1.88
N ARG A 173 4.93 8.13 -1.86
CA ARG A 173 4.52 9.07 -0.81
C ARG A 173 3.21 8.74 -0.13
N HIS A 174 2.32 8.00 -0.79
CA HIS A 174 0.94 7.85 -0.39
C HIS A 174 0.56 6.36 -0.46
N LEU A 175 0.23 5.77 0.70
CA LEU A 175 -0.20 4.37 0.82
C LEU A 175 -1.52 4.29 1.57
N SER A 176 -2.38 3.36 1.15
CA SER A 176 -3.66 3.08 1.79
C SER A 176 -3.84 1.58 2.05
N PHE A 177 -4.28 1.24 3.26
CA PHE A 177 -4.55 -0.13 3.69
C PHE A 177 -5.94 -0.24 4.33
N THR A 178 -6.49 -1.46 4.37
CA THR A 178 -7.73 -1.77 5.09
C THR A 178 -7.45 -2.88 6.09
N LYS A 179 -7.65 -2.60 7.38
CA LYS A 179 -7.51 -3.58 8.46
C LYS A 179 -8.89 -4.03 8.93
N LYS A 180 -9.01 -5.34 9.14
CA LYS A 180 -10.20 -5.99 9.70
C LYS A 180 -9.96 -6.36 11.15
N ALA A 181 -10.43 -5.53 12.07
CA ALA A 181 -10.30 -5.78 13.50
C ALA A 181 -11.55 -6.48 14.06
N LEU A 182 -11.93 -7.65 13.51
CA LEU A 182 -13.13 -8.37 13.96
C LEU A 182 -12.90 -9.11 15.29
N PRO A 183 -13.90 -9.19 16.19
CA PRO A 183 -13.74 -9.81 17.51
C PRO A 183 -13.60 -11.34 17.45
N TYR A 184 -14.18 -11.99 16.45
CA TYR A 184 -14.22 -13.47 16.34
C TYR A 184 -13.30 -14.04 15.25
N THR A 185 -12.60 -13.19 14.49
CA THR A 185 -11.72 -13.67 13.43
C THR A 185 -10.31 -13.72 13.97
N GLN A 186 -9.73 -14.92 14.09
CA GLN A 186 -8.29 -15.03 14.30
C GLN A 186 -7.60 -14.31 13.15
N GLU A 187 -6.85 -13.25 13.43
CA GLU A 187 -6.21 -12.41 12.40
C GLU A 187 -5.22 -13.25 11.59
N VAL A 188 -5.68 -13.79 10.46
CA VAL A 188 -4.90 -14.66 9.57
C VAL A 188 -3.77 -13.88 8.91
N ASP A 189 -3.93 -12.57 8.84
CA ASP A 189 -3.06 -11.57 8.21
C ASP A 189 -2.07 -10.94 9.21
N GLY A 190 -2.07 -11.35 10.48
CA GLY A 190 -1.27 -10.71 11.53
C GLY A 190 0.24 -10.75 11.26
N ALA A 191 0.76 -11.86 10.73
CA ALA A 191 2.19 -11.99 10.42
C ALA A 191 2.57 -11.13 9.21
N GLU A 192 1.72 -11.07 8.20
CA GLU A 192 1.88 -10.29 6.98
C GLU A 192 1.78 -8.79 7.28
N TRP A 193 0.89 -8.39 8.18
CA TRP A 193 0.77 -7.03 8.70
C TRP A 193 2.02 -6.59 9.46
N ALA A 194 2.51 -7.44 10.38
CA ALA A 194 3.75 -7.17 11.12
C ALA A 194 4.93 -6.95 10.17
N ARG A 195 5.08 -7.86 9.19
CA ARG A 195 6.14 -7.77 8.17
C ARG A 195 6.02 -6.51 7.32
N LEU A 196 4.81 -6.12 6.95
CA LEU A 196 4.56 -4.89 6.19
C LEU A 196 4.96 -3.65 7.00
N CYS A 197 4.54 -3.57 8.26
CA CYS A 197 4.86 -2.45 9.13
C CYS A 197 6.38 -2.33 9.35
N ASP A 198 7.07 -3.45 9.58
CA ASP A 198 8.53 -3.50 9.72
C ASP A 198 9.24 -3.11 8.41
N TYR A 199 8.72 -3.55 7.27
CA TYR A 199 9.23 -3.17 5.96
C TYR A 199 9.12 -1.65 5.73
N ILE A 200 7.95 -1.05 6.00
CA ILE A 200 7.74 0.39 5.82
C ILE A 200 8.60 1.17 6.82
N ALA A 201 8.60 0.81 8.10
CA ALA A 201 9.35 1.51 9.14
C ALA A 201 10.87 1.51 8.85
N SER A 202 11.42 0.37 8.42
CA SER A 202 12.85 0.27 8.06
C SER A 202 13.23 1.13 6.86
N HIS A 203 12.41 1.13 5.80
CA HIS A 203 12.67 1.95 4.61
C HIS A 203 12.45 3.44 4.85
N HIS A 204 11.50 3.79 5.73
CA HIS A 204 11.24 5.16 6.17
C HIS A 204 12.41 5.74 6.97
N ALA A 205 12.90 4.96 7.94
CA ALA A 205 14.06 5.33 8.75
C ALA A 205 15.32 5.45 7.88
N ALA A 206 15.56 4.51 6.97
CA ALA A 206 16.70 4.54 6.05
C ALA A 206 16.71 5.81 5.18
N ALA A 207 15.55 6.23 4.66
CA ALA A 207 15.43 7.48 3.89
C ALA A 207 15.71 8.73 4.75
N SER A 208 15.25 8.73 6.00
CA SER A 208 15.48 9.83 6.95
C SER A 208 16.97 9.97 7.36
N HIS A 209 17.66 8.84 7.51
CA HIS A 209 19.11 8.83 7.81
C HIS A 209 19.97 9.29 6.63
N ALA A 210 19.61 8.90 5.40
CA ALA A 210 20.34 9.31 4.21
C ALA A 210 20.35 10.85 4.00
N PHE A 211 19.32 11.55 4.48
CA PHE A 211 19.21 13.00 4.38
C PHE A 211 20.01 13.76 5.45
N THR A 212 20.22 13.13 6.62
CA THR A 212 20.86 13.78 7.79
C THR A 212 22.36 13.53 7.88
N ASN A 213 22.85 12.39 7.38
CA ASN A 213 24.29 12.08 7.35
C ASN A 213 24.69 11.48 5.99
N PRO A 214 25.13 12.30 5.02
CA PRO A 214 25.80 11.80 3.83
C PRO A 214 27.25 11.42 4.19
N THR A 215 27.46 10.33 4.93
CA THR A 215 28.81 9.83 5.16
C THR A 215 29.36 9.14 3.90
N PRO A 216 30.63 9.39 3.53
CA PRO A 216 31.26 8.68 2.43
C PRO A 216 31.45 7.20 2.78
N PHE A 217 31.20 6.37 1.77
CA PHE A 217 31.35 4.92 1.69
C PHE A 217 32.64 4.38 2.33
N THR A 218 32.64 4.04 3.63
CA THR A 218 33.76 3.28 4.25
C THR A 218 33.33 2.55 5.52
N SER A 219 32.49 1.53 5.39
CA SER A 219 32.44 0.43 6.37
C SER A 219 31.90 -0.84 5.71
N PRO A 220 32.59 -1.98 5.81
CA PRO A 220 32.12 -3.23 5.23
C PRO A 220 30.97 -3.79 6.08
N MET A 221 29.76 -3.77 5.51
CA MET A 221 28.57 -4.39 6.10
C MET A 221 28.62 -5.92 6.00
N PRO A 222 28.00 -6.63 6.97
CA PRO A 222 27.89 -8.08 6.93
C PRO A 222 27.12 -8.56 5.70
N SER A 223 27.69 -9.55 5.03
CA SER A 223 27.24 -10.15 3.78
C SER A 223 25.82 -10.74 3.88
N GLY A 224 24.88 -10.18 3.12
CA GLY A 224 23.53 -10.73 2.95
C GLY A 224 22.44 -9.76 2.48
N GLN A 225 22.68 -8.45 2.50
CA GLN A 225 21.66 -7.42 2.26
C GLN A 225 22.06 -6.44 1.14
N HIS A 226 22.35 -6.97 -0.05
CA HIS A 226 22.55 -6.14 -1.24
C HIS A 226 21.19 -5.72 -1.84
N ASP A 227 21.06 -4.44 -2.21
CA ASP A 227 20.01 -3.80 -3.06
C ASP A 227 18.95 -2.87 -2.43
N SER A 228 19.07 -2.45 -1.16
CA SER A 228 18.12 -1.48 -0.54
C SER A 228 18.72 -0.11 -0.18
N ALA A 229 19.70 0.38 -0.94
CA ALA A 229 20.38 1.65 -0.64
C ALA A 229 19.47 2.91 -0.75
N LEU A 230 18.31 2.80 -1.40
CA LEU A 230 17.29 3.85 -1.44
C LEU A 230 16.03 3.35 -0.72
N GLY A 231 15.85 3.85 0.51
CA GLY A 231 14.57 3.80 1.23
C GLY A 231 13.53 4.70 0.57
N PHE A 232 12.38 4.87 1.21
CA PHE A 232 11.35 5.83 0.77
C PHE A 232 10.75 6.54 1.97
N GLN A 233 10.42 7.81 1.79
CA GLN A 233 9.78 8.62 2.81
C GLN A 233 8.27 8.68 2.54
N LEU A 234 7.51 7.93 3.33
CA LEU A 234 6.06 7.93 3.31
C LEU A 234 5.54 9.25 3.90
N HIS A 235 4.73 9.98 3.15
CA HIS A 235 4.14 11.23 3.63
C HIS A 235 2.76 11.00 4.23
N THR A 236 1.91 10.24 3.53
CA THR A 236 0.55 9.98 3.98
C THR A 236 0.28 8.49 4.05
N LEU A 237 -0.42 8.11 5.13
CA LEU A 237 -0.92 6.77 5.35
C LEU A 237 -2.42 6.84 5.61
N ASP A 238 -3.20 6.24 4.73
CA ASP A 238 -4.65 6.12 4.91
C ASP A 238 -4.98 4.73 5.44
N LEU A 239 -5.49 4.67 6.66
CA LEU A 239 -5.90 3.44 7.32
C LEU A 239 -7.42 3.35 7.31
N ASN A 240 -7.95 2.41 6.54
CA ASN A 240 -9.36 2.07 6.59
C ASN A 240 -9.56 0.94 7.60
N ILE A 241 -10.54 1.05 8.49
CA ILE A 241 -10.83 0.03 9.49
C ILE A 241 -12.28 -0.42 9.32
N ILE A 242 -12.49 -1.73 9.21
CA ILE A 242 -13.84 -2.29 9.21
C ILE A 242 -14.39 -2.22 10.63
N ALA A 243 -15.45 -1.42 10.80
CA ALA A 243 -16.10 -1.12 12.06
C ALA A 243 -17.52 -1.70 12.07
N GLY A 244 -17.99 -2.18 13.22
CA GLY A 244 -19.35 -2.70 13.36
C GLY A 244 -20.30 -1.71 14.00
N LYS A 245 -21.45 -1.50 13.36
CA LYS A 245 -22.56 -0.74 13.93
C LYS A 245 -23.77 -1.64 14.14
N PRO A 246 -24.29 -1.75 15.38
CA PRO A 246 -25.49 -2.53 15.64
C PRO A 246 -26.71 -1.99 14.88
N ASP A 247 -27.67 -2.86 14.54
CA ASP A 247 -28.87 -2.49 13.78
C ASP A 247 -29.72 -1.38 14.43
N PHE A 248 -29.66 -1.26 15.75
CA PHE A 248 -30.39 -0.24 16.52
C PHE A 248 -29.55 1.02 16.80
N GLY A 249 -28.39 1.16 16.16
CA GLY A 249 -27.45 2.24 16.38
C GLY A 249 -26.51 2.00 17.56
N TRP A 250 -25.80 3.05 17.98
CA TRP A 250 -24.95 3.02 19.17
C TRP A 250 -25.82 2.94 20.42
N HIS A 251 -25.63 1.93 21.27
CA HIS A 251 -26.33 1.87 22.55
C HIS A 251 -25.87 3.02 23.46
N GLU A 252 -26.80 3.65 24.19
CA GLU A 252 -26.49 4.73 25.14
C GLU A 252 -25.47 4.31 26.21
N ASP A 253 -25.47 3.03 26.58
CA ASP A 253 -24.56 2.45 27.56
C ASP A 253 -23.14 2.19 27.00
N THR A 254 -22.94 2.26 25.69
CA THR A 254 -21.63 2.01 25.08
C THR A 254 -20.87 3.32 24.96
N ALA A 255 -20.18 3.72 26.03
CA ALA A 255 -19.27 4.84 26.00
C ALA A 255 -18.18 4.60 24.93
N PRO A 256 -17.91 5.55 24.01
CA PRO A 256 -16.84 5.40 23.04
C PRO A 256 -15.50 5.38 23.77
N VAL A 257 -14.59 4.52 23.31
CA VAL A 257 -13.21 4.53 23.79
C VAL A 257 -12.55 5.83 23.33
N THR A 258 -12.10 6.66 24.26
CA THR A 258 -11.48 7.94 23.93
C THR A 258 -10.00 7.78 23.60
N ALA A 259 -9.39 8.80 22.97
CA ALA A 259 -7.97 8.80 22.66
C ALA A 259 -7.07 8.60 23.90
N SER A 260 -7.51 9.08 25.07
CA SER A 260 -6.79 8.93 26.35
C SER A 260 -6.87 7.52 26.95
N ASP A 261 -7.85 6.72 26.55
CA ASP A 261 -8.06 5.38 27.11
C ASP A 261 -7.11 4.36 26.47
N PHE A 262 -6.77 4.54 25.19
CA PHE A 262 -5.90 3.61 24.46
C PHE A 262 -4.53 3.40 25.12
N PRO A 263 -3.78 4.42 25.57
CA PRO A 263 -2.53 4.20 26.31
C PRO A 263 -2.67 3.33 27.57
N ALA A 264 -3.82 3.40 28.26
CA ALA A 264 -4.11 2.57 29.42
C ALA A 264 -4.43 1.12 29.01
N LEU A 265 -5.24 0.93 27.97
CA LEU A 265 -5.55 -0.38 27.40
C LEU A 265 -4.28 -1.12 26.94
N MET A 266 -3.34 -0.41 26.32
CA MET A 266 -2.06 -0.98 25.89
C MET A 266 -1.15 -1.40 27.06
N ARG A 267 -1.18 -0.65 28.17
CA ARG A 267 -0.40 -0.97 29.39
C ARG A 267 -1.00 -2.15 30.15
N MET A 268 -2.31 -2.17 30.34
CA MET A 268 -3.01 -3.26 31.05
C MET A 268 -2.69 -4.62 30.42
N ARG A 269 -2.63 -4.71 29.08
CA ARG A 269 -2.21 -5.95 28.40
C ARG A 269 -0.78 -6.36 28.75
N LYS A 270 0.15 -5.40 28.76
CA LYS A 270 1.57 -5.67 29.03
C LYS A 270 1.80 -6.16 30.46
N GLU A 271 0.96 -5.71 31.40
CA GLU A 271 1.06 -6.01 32.82
C GLU A 271 0.30 -7.29 33.22
N CYS A 272 -0.83 -7.62 32.57
CA CYS A 272 -1.64 -8.79 32.91
C CYS A 272 -1.18 -10.12 32.27
N GLY A 273 -0.16 -10.11 31.40
CA GLY A 273 0.37 -11.33 30.76
C GLY A 273 -0.63 -12.03 29.82
N ASP A 274 -0.25 -13.21 29.30
CA ASP A 274 -0.95 -14.01 28.27
C ASP A 274 -2.39 -14.45 28.62
N GLY A 275 -2.92 -14.03 29.77
CA GLY A 275 -4.34 -14.18 30.08
C GLY A 275 -5.12 -13.24 29.17
N ARG A 276 -5.68 -13.78 28.08
CA ARG A 276 -6.51 -13.06 27.09
C ARG A 276 -7.34 -11.99 27.81
N PRO A 277 -6.95 -10.70 27.76
CA PRO A 277 -7.81 -9.66 28.27
C PRO A 277 -9.08 -9.72 27.42
N SER A 278 -10.24 -9.68 28.08
CA SER A 278 -11.55 -9.64 27.43
C SER A 278 -11.60 -8.41 26.52
N GLY A 279 -11.26 -8.56 25.24
CA GLY A 279 -11.09 -7.42 24.31
C GLY A 279 -10.36 -7.78 23.02
N VAL A 280 -10.49 -6.91 22.02
CA VAL A 280 -9.86 -7.05 20.70
C VAL A 280 -8.35 -6.92 20.83
N ASP A 281 -7.60 -7.82 20.20
CA ASP A 281 -6.14 -7.74 20.15
C ASP A 281 -5.69 -6.48 19.39
N LEU A 282 -5.06 -5.53 20.10
CA LEU A 282 -4.49 -4.30 19.53
C LEU A 282 -3.00 -4.44 19.16
N GLU A 283 -2.47 -5.67 19.03
CA GLU A 283 -1.06 -5.89 18.64
C GLU A 283 -0.74 -5.25 17.29
N TRP A 284 -1.64 -5.40 16.32
CA TRP A 284 -1.50 -4.81 14.99
C TRP A 284 -1.34 -3.29 15.04
N VAL A 285 -1.92 -2.62 16.05
CA VAL A 285 -1.74 -1.18 16.28
C VAL A 285 -0.32 -0.87 16.74
N GLN A 286 0.26 -1.69 17.62
CA GLN A 286 1.66 -1.52 18.05
C GLN A 286 2.61 -1.67 16.86
N GLN A 287 2.33 -2.64 16.00
CA GLN A 287 3.09 -2.88 14.79
C GLN A 287 2.99 -1.67 13.86
N LEU A 288 1.78 -1.13 13.66
CA LEU A 288 1.54 0.07 12.86
C LEU A 288 2.27 1.30 13.41
N MET A 289 2.24 1.52 14.72
CA MET A 289 2.90 2.64 15.42
C MET A 289 4.44 2.62 15.36
N ARG A 290 5.05 1.57 14.80
CA ARG A 290 6.48 1.54 14.46
C ARG A 290 6.80 2.50 13.31
N ILE A 291 5.83 2.79 12.45
CA ILE A 291 5.94 3.78 11.38
C ILE A 291 5.76 5.16 12.02
N ARG A 292 6.83 5.98 12.04
CA ARG A 292 6.82 7.31 12.65
C ARG A 292 7.38 8.35 11.70
N GLY A 293 7.01 9.62 11.92
CA GLY A 293 7.46 10.75 11.11
C GLY A 293 6.67 10.90 9.82
N LEU A 294 5.39 10.49 9.82
CA LEU A 294 4.49 10.73 8.72
C LEU A 294 4.08 12.22 8.71
N ARG A 295 3.82 12.76 7.52
CA ARG A 295 3.28 14.12 7.38
C ARG A 295 1.79 14.17 7.71
N ALA A 296 1.06 13.13 7.36
CA ALA A 296 -0.36 13.00 7.66
C ALA A 296 -0.75 11.53 7.82
N MET A 297 -1.75 11.29 8.66
CA MET A 297 -2.38 9.98 8.79
C MET A 297 -3.90 10.18 8.83
N THR A 298 -4.59 9.45 7.97
CA THR A 298 -6.05 9.47 7.91
C THR A 298 -6.57 8.13 8.39
N VAL A 299 -7.51 8.12 9.33
CA VAL A 299 -8.25 6.90 9.68
C VAL A 299 -9.69 7.03 9.22
N LYS A 300 -10.18 6.04 8.49
CA LYS A 300 -11.55 6.00 7.99
C LYS A 300 -12.26 4.73 8.45
N ALA A 301 -13.43 4.90 9.06
CA ALA A 301 -14.32 3.78 9.36
C ALA A 301 -15.02 3.29 8.09
N LEU A 302 -14.93 1.98 7.83
CA LEU A 302 -15.79 1.26 6.89
C LEU A 302 -16.85 0.55 7.73
N VAL A 303 -18.01 1.18 7.89
CA VAL A 303 -19.04 0.73 8.82
C VAL A 303 -19.88 -0.38 8.19
N GLU A 304 -19.86 -1.56 8.80
CA GLU A 304 -20.69 -2.71 8.46
C GLU A 304 -21.75 -2.95 9.56
N HIS A 305 -22.90 -3.51 9.16
CA HIS A 305 -23.92 -3.93 10.11
C HIS A 305 -23.41 -5.09 10.96
N CYS A 306 -23.63 -5.02 12.27
CA CYS A 306 -23.29 -6.09 13.19
C CYS A 306 -24.45 -6.48 14.10
N ALA A 307 -24.42 -7.72 14.59
CA ALA A 307 -25.38 -8.19 15.58
C ALA A 307 -25.23 -7.43 16.90
N ARG A 308 -26.29 -7.47 17.72
CA ARG A 308 -26.28 -6.91 19.08
C ARG A 308 -25.14 -7.52 19.91
N PRO A 309 -24.37 -6.72 20.66
CA PRO A 309 -23.34 -7.26 21.54
C PRO A 309 -23.97 -8.14 22.63
N VAL A 310 -23.59 -9.41 22.65
CA VAL A 310 -24.02 -10.41 23.66
C VAL A 310 -22.86 -10.88 24.54
N SER A 311 -21.61 -10.51 24.20
CA SER A 311 -20.40 -10.78 24.97
C SER A 311 -19.65 -9.49 25.28
N GLU A 312 -18.81 -9.52 26.31
CA GLU A 312 -17.94 -8.40 26.68
C GLU A 312 -16.98 -8.03 25.54
N GLU A 313 -16.41 -9.02 24.85
CA GLU A 313 -15.54 -8.85 23.69
C GLU A 313 -16.25 -8.14 22.53
N MET A 314 -17.51 -8.52 22.26
CA MET A 314 -18.33 -7.85 21.25
C MET A 314 -18.71 -6.43 21.69
N GLY A 315 -19.00 -6.23 22.98
CA GLY A 315 -19.24 -4.92 23.58
C GLY A 315 -18.04 -3.98 23.42
N PHE A 316 -16.83 -4.48 23.72
CA PHE A 316 -15.59 -3.75 23.48
C PHE A 316 -15.40 -3.43 21.99
N TRP A 317 -15.62 -4.39 21.10
CA TRP A 317 -15.47 -4.16 19.66
C TRP A 317 -16.46 -3.12 19.13
N VAL A 318 -17.70 -3.08 19.62
CA VAL A 318 -18.67 -2.03 19.28
C VAL A 318 -18.21 -0.68 19.82
N ALA A 319 -17.68 -0.61 21.05
CA ALA A 319 -17.13 0.62 21.62
C ALA A 319 -15.90 1.14 20.85
N PHE A 320 -15.03 0.23 20.42
CA PHE A 320 -13.90 0.50 19.53
C PHE A 320 -14.37 0.99 18.16
N SER A 321 -15.34 0.30 17.56
CA SER A 321 -15.94 0.67 16.27
C SER A 321 -16.54 2.07 16.30
N ARG A 322 -17.21 2.42 17.41
CA ARG A 322 -17.70 3.77 17.67
C ARG A 322 -16.57 4.79 17.74
N SER A 323 -15.48 4.49 18.45
CA SER A 323 -14.29 5.33 18.53
C SER A 323 -13.64 5.57 17.16
N VAL A 324 -13.64 4.57 16.28
CA VAL A 324 -13.14 4.68 14.92
C VAL A 324 -14.05 5.55 14.05
N GLU A 325 -15.39 5.42 14.16
CA GLU A 325 -16.35 6.28 13.43
C GLU A 325 -16.30 7.73 13.92
N GLU A 326 -16.24 7.95 15.22
CA GLU A 326 -16.22 9.29 15.85
C GLU A 326 -14.83 9.96 15.79
N GLY A 327 -13.78 9.23 15.41
CA GLY A 327 -12.43 9.76 15.17
C GLY A 327 -11.45 9.66 16.35
N GLY A 328 -11.89 9.24 17.54
CA GLY A 328 -11.04 9.13 18.73
C GLY A 328 -9.84 8.20 18.55
N PHE A 329 -10.02 7.06 17.88
CA PHE A 329 -8.90 6.19 17.53
C PHE A 329 -7.93 6.86 16.53
N GLY A 330 -8.47 7.57 15.53
CA GLY A 330 -7.67 8.27 14.53
C GLY A 330 -6.80 9.36 15.15
N GLU A 331 -7.36 10.16 16.06
CA GLU A 331 -6.63 11.18 16.82
C GLU A 331 -5.48 10.57 17.64
N TRP A 332 -5.74 9.47 18.34
CA TRP A 332 -4.72 8.78 19.13
C TRP A 332 -3.56 8.29 18.27
N VAL A 333 -3.85 7.58 17.17
CA VAL A 333 -2.80 7.01 16.32
C VAL A 333 -2.04 8.11 15.57
N ALA A 334 -2.75 9.14 15.07
CA ALA A 334 -2.12 10.29 14.44
C ALA A 334 -1.18 11.02 15.42
N GLY A 335 -1.57 11.18 16.68
CA GLY A 335 -0.73 11.81 17.72
C GLY A 335 0.58 11.07 18.02
N VAL A 336 0.69 9.78 17.65
CA VAL A 336 1.92 8.98 17.81
C VAL A 336 2.74 8.91 16.52
N MET A 337 2.09 8.83 15.37
CA MET A 337 2.74 8.53 14.09
C MET A 337 3.10 9.76 13.26
N VAL A 338 2.38 10.87 13.44
CA VAL A 338 2.62 12.14 12.74
C VAL A 338 3.63 12.97 13.55
N GLY A 339 4.69 13.46 12.90
CA GLY A 339 5.76 14.19 13.58
C GLY A 339 6.84 14.74 12.67
#